data_AF-A0A4Z1C7Q3-F1
#
_entry.id   AF-A0A4Z1C7Q3-F1
#
_cell.length_a   1.000
_cell.length_b   1.000
_cell.length_c   1.000
_cell.angle_alpha   90.00
_cell.angle_beta   90.00
_cell.angle_gamma   90.00
#
_symmetry.space_group_name_H-M   'P 1'
#
loop_
_entity.id
_entity.type
_entity.pdbx_description
1 polymer ?
#
loop_
_entity_poly.entity_id
_entity_poly.type
_entity_poly.pdbx_seq_one_letter_code
_entity_poly.pdbx_strand_id
1 'polypeptide(L)'
;MKAALTLLYPAQCLACGAGVADGGAGAVHLCAACWPDAAFITGAYCDCCGVPLPDDGTGGAQVLVCDDCLTAVRPWTRGRAALVYAGTARRLILALKHGDRLDLAPPLADWLARA
;
A
#
# COMPACT_ATOMS: atom_id res chain seq x y z
N MET A 1 1.96 -28.25 -16.33
CA MET A 1 2.89 -27.18 -16.80
C MET A 1 3.04 -26.01 -15.83
N LYS A 2 1.98 -25.48 -15.19
CA LYS A 2 2.10 -24.34 -14.23
C LYS A 2 3.01 -24.62 -13.01
N ALA A 3 2.93 -25.80 -12.40
CA ALA A 3 3.72 -26.13 -11.21
C ALA A 3 5.24 -26.14 -11.43
N ALA A 4 5.71 -26.52 -12.63
CA ALA A 4 7.14 -26.51 -12.96
C ALA A 4 7.69 -25.08 -13.12
N LEU A 5 6.86 -24.13 -13.54
CA LEU A 5 7.25 -22.72 -13.65
C LEU A 5 7.42 -22.08 -12.27
N THR A 6 6.53 -22.37 -11.32
CA THR A 6 6.66 -21.88 -9.93
C THR A 6 7.90 -22.42 -9.23
N LEU A 7 8.39 -23.61 -9.61
CA LEU A 7 9.64 -24.16 -9.09
C LEU A 7 10.87 -23.37 -9.59
N LEU A 8 10.87 -22.95 -10.85
CA LEU A 8 11.96 -22.18 -11.47
C LEU A 8 11.89 -20.68 -11.15
N TYR A 9 10.67 -20.15 -11.02
CA TYR A 9 10.38 -18.74 -10.73
C TYR A 9 9.52 -18.66 -9.46
N PRO A 10 10.13 -18.88 -8.27
CA PRO A 10 9.39 -18.84 -7.02
C PRO A 10 8.86 -17.44 -6.74
N ALA A 11 7.74 -17.38 -6.02
CA ALA A 11 7.17 -16.12 -5.55
C ALA A 11 8.17 -15.39 -4.65
N GLN A 12 8.30 -14.08 -4.87
CA GLN A 12 9.25 -13.22 -4.17
C GLN A 12 8.54 -11.98 -3.63
N CYS A 13 9.06 -11.44 -2.53
CA CYS A 13 8.62 -10.18 -1.99
C CYS A 13 8.89 -9.04 -2.98
N LEU A 14 7.85 -8.25 -3.27
CA LEU A 14 7.95 -7.13 -4.21
C LEU A 14 8.98 -6.07 -3.81
N ALA A 15 9.28 -5.95 -2.51
CA ALA A 15 10.16 -4.93 -1.97
C ALA A 15 11.63 -5.37 -1.86
N CYS A 16 11.89 -6.59 -1.37
CA CYS A 16 13.26 -7.04 -1.06
C CYS A 16 13.71 -8.30 -1.82
N GLY A 17 12.83 -8.94 -2.59
CA GLY A 17 13.14 -10.16 -3.34
C GLY A 17 13.23 -11.44 -2.50
N ALA A 18 13.02 -11.37 -1.18
CA ALA A 18 13.00 -12.56 -0.34
C ALA A 18 11.89 -13.53 -0.76
N GLY A 19 12.15 -14.84 -0.71
CA GLY A 19 11.16 -15.87 -1.02
C GLY A 19 9.94 -15.78 -0.11
N VAL A 20 8.76 -15.95 -0.69
CA VAL A 20 7.46 -15.91 -0.01
C VAL A 20 6.62 -17.10 -0.47
N ALA A 21 5.65 -17.51 0.36
CA ALA A 21 4.70 -18.54 -0.05
C ALA A 21 3.85 -18.04 -1.23
N ASP A 22 3.65 -18.89 -2.23
CA ASP A 22 2.75 -18.62 -3.35
C ASP A 22 1.31 -18.58 -2.82
N GLY A 23 0.65 -17.44 -2.93
CA GLY A 23 -0.74 -17.24 -2.50
C GLY A 23 -1.77 -17.55 -3.59
N GLY A 24 -1.31 -18.04 -4.75
CA GLY A 24 -2.15 -18.27 -5.92
C GLY A 24 -2.20 -17.07 -6.88
N ALA A 25 -2.95 -17.23 -7.97
CA ALA A 25 -3.06 -16.22 -9.01
C ALA A 25 -3.64 -14.90 -8.45
N GLY A 26 -2.92 -13.80 -8.62
CA GLY A 26 -3.33 -12.47 -8.16
C GLY A 26 -2.93 -12.16 -6.71
N ALA A 27 -2.20 -13.04 -6.03
CA ALA A 27 -1.67 -12.74 -4.71
C ALA A 27 -0.49 -11.75 -4.81
N VAL A 28 -0.59 -10.67 -4.04
CA VAL A 28 0.45 -9.64 -3.94
C VAL A 28 1.26 -9.90 -2.68
N HIS A 29 2.57 -10.04 -2.81
CA HIS A 29 3.40 -10.54 -1.71
C HIS A 29 4.41 -9.54 -1.17
N LEU A 30 4.28 -9.23 0.13
CA LEU A 30 5.38 -8.74 0.96
C LEU A 30 5.77 -9.83 1.96
N CYS A 31 7.06 -9.96 2.26
CA CYS A 31 7.50 -10.86 3.32
C CYS A 31 7.10 -10.31 4.70
N ALA A 32 7.16 -11.15 5.73
CA ALA A 32 6.77 -10.79 7.11
C ALA A 32 7.52 -9.56 7.67
N ALA A 33 8.71 -9.26 7.18
CA ALA A 33 9.46 -8.06 7.57
C ALA A 33 9.01 -6.80 6.81
N CYS A 34 8.73 -6.91 5.51
CA CYS A 34 8.34 -5.77 4.67
C CYS A 34 6.87 -5.39 4.84
N TRP A 35 6.01 -6.34 5.21
CA TRP A 35 4.57 -6.11 5.38
C TRP A 35 4.24 -5.03 6.44
N PRO A 36 4.70 -5.14 7.71
CA PRO A 36 4.42 -4.10 8.71
C PRO A 36 5.10 -2.76 8.36
N ASP A 37 6.29 -2.81 7.76
CA ASP A 37 7.06 -1.64 7.33
C ASP A 37 6.45 -0.92 6.09
N ALA A 38 5.47 -1.53 5.44
CA ALA A 38 4.70 -0.86 4.38
C ALA A 38 3.72 0.17 4.96
N ALA A 39 3.35 0.06 6.24
CA ALA A 39 2.46 1.00 6.92
C ALA A 39 1.16 1.25 6.14
N PHE A 40 0.39 0.17 5.92
CA PHE A 40 -0.94 0.25 5.32
C PHE A 40 -1.89 1.09 6.17
N ILE A 41 -2.69 1.91 5.50
CA ILE A 41 -3.69 2.78 6.13
C ILE A 41 -5.00 1.99 6.24
N THR A 42 -5.21 1.34 7.38
CA THR A 42 -6.39 0.51 7.69
C THR A 42 -7.01 0.98 9.01
N GLY A 43 -7.84 2.01 8.98
CA GLY A 43 -8.43 2.64 10.18
C GLY A 43 -8.93 4.04 9.87
N ALA A 44 -9.03 4.91 10.87
CA ALA A 44 -9.35 6.32 10.67
C ALA A 44 -8.35 7.03 9.75
N TYR A 45 -8.87 7.86 8.84
CA TYR A 45 -8.10 8.71 7.96
C TYR A 45 -8.85 10.01 7.70
N CYS A 46 -8.14 11.05 7.26
CA CYS A 46 -8.77 12.28 6.85
C CYS A 46 -9.50 12.12 5.50
N ASP A 47 -10.79 12.46 5.43
CA ASP A 47 -11.58 12.43 4.19
C ASP A 47 -11.11 13.45 3.14
N CYS A 48 -10.32 14.46 3.52
CA CYS A 48 -9.80 15.45 2.59
C CYS A 48 -8.45 15.04 1.98
N CYS A 49 -7.47 14.62 2.78
CA CYS A 49 -6.12 14.31 2.29
C CYS A 49 -5.70 12.84 2.40
N GLY A 50 -6.46 12.00 3.10
CA GLY A 50 -6.17 10.57 3.26
C GLY A 50 -5.04 10.26 4.26
N VAL A 51 -4.55 11.23 5.03
CA VAL A 51 -3.57 10.98 6.10
C VAL A 51 -4.20 10.08 7.18
N PRO A 52 -3.50 9.06 7.70
CA PRO A 52 -4.00 8.28 8.82
C PRO A 52 -4.21 9.18 10.04
N LEU A 53 -5.28 8.92 10.78
CA LEU A 53 -5.62 9.61 12.02
C LEU A 53 -5.61 8.62 13.19
N PRO A 54 -5.46 9.10 14.43
CA PRO A 54 -5.66 8.26 15.61
C PRO A 54 -7.06 7.65 15.60
N ASP A 55 -7.13 6.34 15.81
CA ASP A 55 -8.35 5.54 15.89
C ASP A 55 -8.25 4.66 17.13
N ASP A 56 -9.36 4.50 17.85
CA ASP A 56 -9.47 3.50 18.92
C ASP A 56 -9.84 2.11 18.38
N GLY A 57 -9.96 1.99 17.05
CA GLY A 57 -10.30 0.76 16.34
C GLY A 57 -11.80 0.52 16.25
N THR A 58 -12.63 1.49 16.66
CA THR A 58 -14.09 1.38 16.57
C THR A 58 -14.63 1.68 15.18
N GLY A 59 -13.80 2.21 14.27
CA GLY A 59 -14.14 2.35 12.86
C GLY A 59 -15.38 3.23 12.62
N GLY A 60 -15.56 4.25 13.46
CA GLY A 60 -16.74 5.11 13.40
C GLY A 60 -16.92 5.73 12.01
N ALA A 61 -18.11 5.59 11.44
CA ALA A 61 -18.52 6.10 10.13
C ALA A 61 -18.69 7.63 10.08
N GLN A 62 -17.82 8.36 10.78
CA GLN A 62 -17.82 9.80 10.88
C GLN A 62 -16.85 10.39 9.87
N VAL A 63 -17.22 11.54 9.30
CA VAL A 63 -16.32 12.30 8.44
C VAL A 63 -15.21 12.88 9.31
N LEU A 64 -13.96 12.57 8.98
CA LEU A 64 -12.81 13.01 9.76
C LEU A 64 -11.95 13.98 8.93
N VAL A 65 -11.56 15.09 9.56
CA VAL A 65 -10.70 16.11 8.92
C VAL A 65 -9.52 16.40 9.83
N CYS A 66 -8.30 16.31 9.30
CA CYS A 66 -7.09 16.63 10.05
C CYS A 66 -6.91 18.15 10.19
N ASP A 67 -6.12 18.58 11.17
CA ASP A 67 -5.83 20.00 11.45
C ASP A 67 -5.28 20.75 10.23
N ASP A 68 -4.42 20.11 9.43
CA ASP A 68 -3.89 20.70 8.20
C ASP A 68 -4.99 20.98 7.15
N CYS A 69 -6.02 20.13 7.09
CA CYS A 69 -7.14 20.31 6.16
C CYS A 69 -8.22 21.26 6.71
N LEU A 70 -8.28 21.47 8.03
CA LEU A 70 -9.11 22.51 8.65
C LEU A 70 -8.55 23.91 8.38
N THR A 71 -7.22 24.02 8.29
CA THR A 71 -6.51 25.31 8.14
C THR A 71 -6.16 25.65 6.70
N ALA A 72 -6.01 24.67 5.82
CA ALA A 72 -5.66 24.88 4.42
C ALA A 72 -6.56 24.10 3.46
N VAL A 73 -7.14 24.82 2.49
CA VAL A 73 -7.95 24.24 1.42
C VAL A 73 -7.06 23.41 0.49
N ARG A 74 -7.50 22.19 0.15
CA ARG A 74 -6.85 21.35 -0.86
C ARG A 74 -7.47 21.62 -2.24
N PRO A 75 -6.71 21.51 -3.34
CA PRO A 75 -7.24 21.67 -4.69
C PRO A 75 -8.03 20.43 -5.18
N TRP A 76 -8.34 19.48 -4.29
CA TRP A 76 -9.14 18.28 -4.55
C TRP A 76 -10.20 18.12 -3.46
N THR A 77 -11.29 17.42 -3.80
CA THR A 77 -12.41 17.18 -2.88
C THR A 77 -12.18 15.99 -1.96
N ARG A 78 -11.46 14.96 -2.43
CA ARG A 78 -11.17 13.75 -1.67
C ARG A 78 -9.83 13.15 -2.09
N GLY A 79 -8.90 13.06 -1.16
CA GLY A 79 -7.61 12.40 -1.33
C GLY A 79 -7.60 11.03 -0.66
N ARG A 80 -6.93 10.05 -1.28
CA ARG A 80 -6.75 8.73 -0.69
C ARG A 80 -5.34 8.19 -0.89
N ALA A 81 -4.84 7.50 0.13
CA ALA A 81 -3.61 6.74 0.11
C ALA A 81 -3.86 5.34 0.70
N ALA A 82 -3.19 4.33 0.14
CA ALA A 82 -3.17 2.97 0.70
C ALA A 82 -2.09 2.78 1.77
N LEU A 83 -1.03 3.60 1.72
CA LEU A 83 0.22 3.41 2.47
C LEU A 83 0.74 4.78 2.93
N VAL A 84 1.39 4.81 4.09
CA VAL A 84 2.22 5.96 4.49
C VAL A 84 3.50 5.97 3.67
N TYR A 85 3.91 7.13 3.13
CA TYR A 85 5.14 7.26 2.33
C TYR A 85 6.42 7.16 3.18
N ALA A 86 6.69 5.98 3.71
CA ALA A 86 7.86 5.64 4.52
C ALA A 86 8.28 4.17 4.25
N GLY A 87 9.41 3.74 4.83
CA GLY A 87 9.81 2.33 4.85
C GLY A 87 9.68 1.60 3.50
N THR A 88 8.97 0.48 3.52
CA THR A 88 8.70 -0.36 2.35
C THR A 88 7.89 0.37 1.28
N ALA A 89 6.88 1.13 1.67
CA ALA A 89 6.05 1.88 0.73
C ALA A 89 6.88 2.87 -0.07
N ARG A 90 7.77 3.63 0.59
CA ARG A 90 8.68 4.55 -0.09
C ARG A 90 9.59 3.83 -1.08
N ARG A 91 10.15 2.67 -0.70
CA ARG A 91 11.00 1.86 -1.60
C ARG A 91 10.24 1.43 -2.85
N LEU A 92 9.02 0.90 -2.69
CA LEU A 92 8.18 0.44 -3.81
C LEU A 92 7.78 1.60 -4.74
N ILE A 93 7.37 2.74 -4.18
CA ILE A 93 6.95 3.90 -4.98
C ILE A 93 8.13 4.49 -5.77
N LEU A 94 9.33 4.55 -5.18
CA LEU A 94 10.52 5.00 -5.89
C LEU A 94 10.94 4.01 -6.99
N ALA A 95 10.85 2.70 -6.73
CA ALA A 95 11.11 1.68 -7.73
C ALA A 95 10.14 1.78 -8.92
N LEU A 96 8.85 2.03 -8.67
CA LEU A 96 7.87 2.26 -9.73
C LEU A 96 8.16 3.56 -10.51
N LYS A 97 8.37 4.68 -9.81
CA LYS A 97 8.51 6.00 -10.45
C LYS A 97 9.85 6.21 -11.16
N HIS A 98 10.92 5.59 -10.66
CA HIS A 98 12.29 5.91 -11.05
C HIS A 98 13.18 4.69 -11.29
N GLY A 99 12.70 3.48 -10.97
CA GLY A 99 13.48 2.24 -11.06
C GLY A 99 13.06 1.30 -12.18
N ASP A 100 12.19 1.75 -13.10
CA ASP A 100 11.67 0.95 -14.22
C ASP A 100 10.95 -0.35 -13.79
N ARG A 101 10.47 -0.40 -12.53
CA ARG A 101 9.72 -1.53 -11.97
C ARG A 101 8.22 -1.39 -12.27
N LEU A 102 7.87 -1.38 -13.56
CA LEU A 102 6.48 -1.27 -14.01
C LEU A 102 5.62 -2.48 -13.63
N ASP A 103 6.25 -3.61 -13.32
CA ASP A 103 5.60 -4.79 -12.72
C ASP A 103 4.92 -4.49 -11.37
N LEU A 104 5.32 -3.40 -10.70
CA LEU A 104 4.68 -2.93 -9.48
C LEU A 104 3.36 -2.18 -9.72
N ALA A 105 3.06 -1.73 -10.95
CA ALA A 105 1.87 -0.93 -11.19
C ALA A 105 0.57 -1.69 -10.87
N PRO A 106 0.34 -2.93 -11.33
CA PRO A 106 -0.86 -3.69 -10.97
C PRO A 106 -1.06 -3.89 -9.46
N PRO A 107 -0.09 -4.45 -8.68
CA PRO A 107 -0.30 -4.68 -7.26
C PRO A 107 -0.47 -3.39 -6.45
N LEU A 108 0.25 -2.32 -6.79
CA LEU A 108 0.10 -1.03 -6.11
C LEU A 108 -1.25 -0.37 -6.44
N ALA A 109 -1.75 -0.53 -7.67
CA ALA A 109 -3.08 -0.08 -8.04
C ALA A 109 -4.17 -0.84 -7.30
N ASP A 110 -4.03 -2.17 -7.14
CA ASP A 110 -4.97 -2.99 -6.38
C ASP A 110 -5.04 -2.58 -4.90
N TRP A 111 -3.90 -2.21 -4.31
CA TRP A 111 -3.88 -1.66 -2.95
C TRP A 111 -4.57 -0.29 -2.87
N LEU A 112 -4.34 0.59 -3.85
CA LEU A 112 -4.97 1.90 -3.90
C LEU A 112 -6.49 1.81 -4.12
N ALA A 113 -6.95 0.87 -4.95
CA ALA A 113 -8.37 0.66 -5.22
C ALA A 113 -9.14 0.15 -3.98
N ARG A 114 -8.45 -0.53 -3.06
CA ARG A 114 -9.02 -1.03 -1.79
C ARG A 114 -8.92 -0.04 -0.63
N ALA A 115 -8.21 1.08 -0.83
CA ALA A 115 -8.01 2.09 0.19
C ALA A 115 -9.35 2.73 0.55
#